data_AF-A0A357R7B7-F1
#
_entry.id   AF-A0A357R7B7-F1
#
_cell.length_a   1.000
_cell.length_b   1.000
_cell.length_c   1.000
_cell.angle_alpha   90.00
_cell.angle_beta   90.00
_cell.angle_gamma   90.00
#
_symmetry.space_group_name_H-M   'P 1'
#
loop_
_entity.id
_entity.type
_entity.pdbx_description
1 polymer ?
#
loop_
_entity_poly.entity_id
_entity_poly.type
_entity_poly.pdbx_seq_one_letter_code
_entity_poly.pdbx_strand_id
1 'polypeptide(L)' 'MEPIYLDNAATTPLSPQVIAAITAAMTLYANPSSLHGLGLEAEKMVDAARENVARLLGVSPAS' A
#
# COMPACT_ATOMS: atom_id res chain seq x y z
N MET A 1 3.84 7.79 33.64
CA MET A 1 2.48 7.74 33.08
C MET A 1 2.64 7.61 31.58
N GLU A 2 2.09 6.56 30.97
CA GLU A 2 2.11 6.45 29.52
C GLU A 2 1.14 7.49 28.92
N PRO A 3 1.51 8.18 27.83
CA PRO A 3 0.63 9.10 27.16
C PRO A 3 -0.55 8.36 26.53
N ILE A 4 -1.77 8.89 26.71
CA ILE A 4 -3.00 8.35 26.09
C ILE A 4 -3.30 9.16 24.83
N TYR A 5 -3.33 8.50 23.67
CA TYR A 5 -3.63 9.13 22.39
C TYR A 5 -5.14 9.17 22.13
N LEU A 6 -5.73 10.36 22.12
CA LEU A 6 -7.18 10.58 21.97
C LEU A 6 -7.55 11.37 20.70
N ASP A 7 -6.65 11.45 19.71
CA ASP A 7 -6.85 12.25 18.49
C ASP A 7 -6.88 11.39 17.21
N ASN A 8 -7.58 10.25 17.26
CA ASN A 8 -7.72 9.35 16.11
C ASN A 8 -8.51 9.96 14.93
N ALA A 9 -9.21 11.08 15.16
CA ALA A 9 -9.88 11.83 14.10
C ALA A 9 -8.89 12.61 13.22
N ALA A 10 -7.72 13.01 13.76
CA ALA A 10 -6.67 13.67 12.99
C ALA A 10 -5.79 12.67 12.22
N THR A 11 -5.38 11.58 12.85
CA THR A 11 -4.64 10.49 12.22
C THR A 11 -4.66 9.24 13.11
N THR A 12 -4.26 8.10 12.58
CA THR A 12 -4.23 6.82 13.31
C THR A 12 -2.88 6.15 13.18
N PRO A 13 -2.39 5.43 14.22
CA PRO A 13 -1.20 4.61 14.09
C PRO A 13 -1.40 3.53 13.01
N LEU A 14 -0.35 3.26 12.25
CA LEU A 14 -0.37 2.17 11.27
C LEU A 14 -0.49 0.82 11.98
N SER A 15 -1.26 -0.10 11.39
CA SER A 15 -1.26 -1.47 11.86
C SER A 15 0.09 -2.15 11.56
N PRO A 16 0.52 -3.15 12.35
CA PRO A 16 1.75 -3.89 12.07
C PRO A 16 1.81 -4.47 10.66
N GLN A 17 0.66 -4.87 10.11
CA GLN A 17 0.53 -5.40 8.75
C GLN A 17 0.82 -4.34 7.69
N VAL A 18 0.35 -3.10 7.90
CA VAL A 18 0.62 -1.99 6.98
C VAL A 18 2.09 -1.58 7.03
N ILE A 19 2.70 -1.57 8.22
CA ILE A 19 4.15 -1.33 8.37
C ILE A 19 4.94 -2.35 7.56
N ALA A 20 4.65 -3.64 7.71
CA ALA A 20 5.33 -4.70 6.96
C ALA A 20 5.15 -4.56 5.44
N ALA A 21 3.94 -4.24 4.98
CA ALA A 21 3.65 -4.04 3.56
C ALA A 21 4.43 -2.85 2.98
N ILE A 22 4.48 -1.71 3.70
CA ILE A 22 5.24 -0.53 3.29
C ILE A 22 6.74 -0.87 3.24
N THR A 23 7.29 -1.51 4.27
CA THR A 23 8.71 -1.90 4.28
C THR A 23 9.06 -2.84 3.12
N ALA A 24 8.19 -3.80 2.79
CA ALA A 24 8.38 -4.66 1.63
C ALA A 24 8.37 -3.85 0.32
N ALA A 25 7.41 -2.93 0.17
CA ALA A 25 7.29 -2.06 -0.99
C ALA A 25 8.52 -1.16 -1.19
N MET A 26 9.15 -0.69 -0.11
CA MET A 26 10.37 0.13 -0.18
C MET A 26 11.55 -0.57 -0.88
N THR A 27 11.54 -1.90 -0.99
CA THR A 27 12.57 -2.64 -1.73
C THR A 27 12.32 -2.67 -3.24
N LEU A 28 11.10 -2.38 -3.70
CA LEU A 28 10.74 -2.25 -5.11
C LEU A 28 10.91 -0.80 -5.56
N TYR A 29 12.16 -0.43 -5.88
CA TYR A 29 12.53 0.96 -6.20
C TYR A 29 12.36 1.33 -7.69
N ALA A 30 12.09 0.36 -8.56
CA ALA A 30 11.93 0.59 -9.98
C ALA A 30 10.60 1.29 -10.28
N ASN A 31 10.58 2.09 -11.35
CA ASN A 31 9.36 2.72 -11.82
C ASN A 31 8.38 1.65 -12.37
N PRO A 32 7.14 1.54 -11.85
CA PRO A 32 6.15 0.59 -12.36
C PRO A 32 5.77 0.83 -13.82
N SER A 33 6.00 2.02 -14.38
CA SER A 33 5.74 2.27 -15.81
C SER A 33 6.85 1.77 -16.75
N SER A 34 7.90 1.13 -16.22
CA SER A 34 9.01 0.61 -17.02
C SER A 34 8.75 -0.82 -17.47
N LEU A 35 8.97 -1.11 -18.76
CA LEU A 35 8.75 -2.43 -19.36
C LEU A 35 9.80 -3.50 -19.00
N HIS A 36 10.87 -3.13 -18.29
CA HIS A 36 11.88 -4.08 -17.84
C HIS A 36 11.41 -4.84 -16.60
N GLY A 37 11.97 -6.03 -16.34
CA GLY A 37 11.50 -6.93 -15.27
C GLY A 37 11.27 -6.27 -13.91
N LEU A 38 12.19 -5.42 -13.44
CA LEU A 38 12.03 -4.73 -12.14
C LEU A 38 10.82 -3.77 -12.11
N GLY A 39 10.47 -3.14 -13.24
CA GLY A 39 9.32 -2.25 -13.33
C GLY A 39 8.02 -3.06 -13.30
N LEU A 40 7.97 -4.16 -14.04
CA LEU A 40 6.83 -5.09 -14.02
C LEU A 40 6.59 -5.69 -12.63
N GLU A 41 7.64 -5.97 -11.85
CA GLU A 41 7.49 -6.42 -10.46
C GLU A 41 6.90 -5.33 -9.55
N ALA A 42 7.30 -4.07 -9.73
CA ALA A 42 6.71 -2.95 -9.01
C ALA A 42 5.25 -2.71 -9.43
N GLU A 43 4.95 -2.82 -10.72
CA GLU A 43 3.60 -2.68 -11.28
C GLU A 43 2.63 -3.71 -10.67
N LYS A 44 3.02 -4.99 -10.62
CA LYS A 44 2.23 -6.06 -9.98
C LYS A 44 1.81 -5.72 -8.55
N MET A 45 2.71 -5.12 -7.77
CA MET A 45 2.39 -4.74 -6.39
C MET A 45 1.34 -3.62 -6.33
N VAL A 46 1.46 -2.61 -7.19
CA VAL A 46 0.51 -1.50 -7.29
C VAL A 46 -0.86 -2.01 -7.75
N ASP A 47 -0.90 -2.89 -8.74
CA ASP A 47 -2.14 -3.47 -9.26
C ASP A 47 -2.85 -4.32 -8.22
N ALA A 48 -2.12 -5.18 -7.50
CA ALA A 48 -2.69 -5.95 -6.40
C ALA A 48 -3.30 -5.05 -5.31
N ALA A 49 -2.65 -3.92 -4.99
CA ALA A 49 -3.19 -2.95 -4.05
C ALA A 49 -4.48 -2.30 -4.59
N ARG A 50 -4.52 -1.94 -5.87
CA ARG A 50 -5.70 -1.36 -6.53
C ARG A 50 -6.88 -2.34 -6.56
N GLU A 51 -6.62 -3.60 -6.89
CA GLU A 51 -7.63 -4.66 -6.85
C GLU A 51 -8.19 -4.88 -5.44
N ASN A 52 -7.34 -4.85 -4.41
CA ASN A 52 -7.78 -5.00 -3.02
C ASN A 52 -8.73 -3.86 -2.61
N VAL A 53 -8.40 -2.61 -2.95
CA VAL A 53 -9.26 -1.45 -2.68
C VAL A 53 -10.57 -1.55 -3.47
N ALA A 54 -10.50 -1.90 -4.76
CA ALA A 54 -11.69 -2.03 -5.60
C ALA A 54 -12.64 -3.12 -5.07
N ARG A 55 -12.10 -4.27 -4.65
CA ARG A 55 -12.85 -5.37 -4.03
C ARG A 55 -13.50 -4.95 -2.72
N LEU A 56 -12.78 -4.21 -1.87
CA LEU A 56 -13.32 -3.68 -0.61
C LEU A 56 -14.51 -2.74 -0.85
N LEU A 57 -14.43 -1.94 -1.91
CA LEU A 57 -15.47 -0.97 -2.28
C LEU A 57 -16.58 -1.54 -3.17
N GLY A 58 -16.44 -2.78 -3.66
CA GLY A 58 -17.41 -3.40 -4.58
C GLY A 58 -17.43 -2.78 -5.98
N VAL A 59 -16.30 -2.24 -6.45
CA VAL A 59 -16.16 -1.60 -7.76
C VAL A 59 -15.14 -2.33 -8.63
N SER A 60 -15.08 -1.99 -9.92
CA SER A 60 -14.00 -2.46 -10.80
C SER A 60 -12.70 -1.69 -10.51
N PRO A 61 -11.53 -2.34 -10.54
CA PRO A 61 -10.25 -1.64 -10.45
C PRO A 61 -10.10 -0.69 -11.64
N ALA A 62 -9.57 0.51 -11.38
CA ALA A 62 -9.23 1.44 -12.46
C ALA A 62 -8.11 0.86 -13.34
N SER A 63 -8.17 1.14 -14.64
CA SER A 63 -7.09 0.84 -15.60
C SER A 63 -5.87 1.72 -15.36
#